data_AF-A4FD40-F1
#
_entry.id   AF-A4FD40-F1
#
_cell.length_a   1.000
_cell.length_b   1.000
_cell.length_c   1.000
_cell.angle_alpha   90.00
_cell.angle_beta   90.00
_cell.angle_gamma   90.00
#
_symmetry.space_group_name_H-M   'P 1'
#
loop_
_entity.id
_entity.type
_entity.pdbx_description
1 polymer ?
#
loop_
_entity_poly.entity_id
_entity_poly.type
_entity_poly.pdbx_seq_one_letter_code
_entity_poly.pdbx_strand_id
1 'polypeptide(L)' 'MLLFTTGGSSESFRPGGAFGSLSDFLFHIHRGMLEFVGFEVLDPVVTYGPARMTDQERATALHAVRESVALIVADSKLSV' A
#
# COMPACT_ATOMS: atom_id res chain seq x y z
N MET A 1 3.23 -2.14 8.02
CA MET A 1 2.38 -1.63 6.93
C MET A 1 3.15 -0.59 6.14
N LEU A 2 3.05 -0.61 4.81
CA LEU A 2 3.59 0.44 3.93
C LEU A 2 2.47 1.33 3.38
N LEU A 3 2.69 2.63 3.36
CA LEU A 3 1.80 3.63 2.77
C LEU A 3 2.63 4.42 1.74
N PHE A 4 2.28 4.35 0.46
CA PHE A 4 3.01 5.11 -0.55
C PHE A 4 2.15 5.48 -1.75
N THR A 5 2.65 6.46 -2.50
CA THR A 5 2.00 6.99 -3.68
C THR A 5 2.87 6.77 -4.91
N THR A 6 2.27 6.54 -6.07
CA THR A 6 3.00 6.45 -7.34
C THR A 6 2.50 7.48 -8.33
N GLY A 7 3.33 7.86 -9.30
CA GLY A 7 2.89 8.73 -10.41
C GLY A 7 2.10 7.98 -11.49
N GLY A 8 2.35 6.69 -11.66
CA GLY A 8 1.66 5.81 -12.62
C GLY A 8 0.27 5.41 -12.16
N SER A 9 -0.56 4.92 -13.09
CA SER A 9 -1.86 4.35 -12.77
C SER A 9 -1.72 2.92 -12.24
N SER A 10 -2.79 2.36 -11.65
CA SER A 10 -2.80 0.97 -11.19
C SER A 10 -2.55 -0.02 -12.33
N GLU A 11 -3.06 0.26 -13.54
CA GLU A 11 -2.84 -0.57 -14.74
C GLU A 11 -1.39 -0.59 -15.19
N SER A 12 -0.62 0.46 -14.87
CA SER A 12 0.81 0.51 -15.19
C SER A 12 1.61 -0.49 -14.34
N PHE A 13 1.09 -0.85 -13.17
CA PHE A 13 1.73 -1.71 -12.17
C PHE A 13 1.09 -3.10 -12.01
N ARG A 14 0.20 -3.50 -12.91
CA ARG A 14 -0.35 -4.86 -12.94
C ARG A 14 0.63 -5.82 -13.66
N PRO A 15 0.50 -7.14 -13.50
CA PRO A 15 1.25 -8.10 -14.32
C PRO A 15 1.09 -7.81 -15.82
N GLY A 16 2.20 -7.65 -16.54
CA GLY A 16 2.21 -7.25 -17.97
C GLY A 16 1.90 -5.77 -18.23
N GLY A 17 1.75 -4.95 -17.19
CA GLY A 17 1.68 -3.49 -17.28
C GLY A 17 3.02 -2.87 -17.67
N ALA A 18 3.00 -1.58 -18.00
CA ALA A 18 4.17 -0.85 -18.51
C ALA A 18 5.40 -0.90 -17.58
N PHE A 19 5.18 -1.00 -16.27
CA PHE A 19 6.25 -1.08 -15.28
C PHE A 19 6.40 -2.48 -14.67
N GLY A 20 5.53 -3.43 -15.00
CA GLY A 20 5.48 -4.74 -14.35
C GLY A 20 4.71 -4.73 -13.02
N SER A 21 4.65 -5.88 -12.36
CA SER A 21 3.84 -6.04 -11.15
C SER A 21 4.39 -5.23 -9.98
N LEU A 22 3.53 -4.49 -9.27
CA LEU A 22 3.93 -3.77 -8.06
C LEU A 22 4.60 -4.69 -7.01
N SER A 23 4.15 -5.95 -6.92
CA SER A 23 4.73 -6.94 -6.00
C SER A 23 6.24 -7.10 -6.17
N ASP A 24 6.72 -6.98 -7.40
CA ASP A 24 8.13 -7.21 -7.74
C ASP A 24 8.99 -6.05 -7.22
N PHE A 25 8.46 -4.81 -7.26
CA PHE A 25 9.10 -3.64 -6.67
C PHE A 25 9.13 -3.73 -5.14
N LEU A 26 8.06 -4.21 -4.53
CA LEU A 26 7.95 -4.30 -3.07
C LEU A 26 8.69 -5.49 -2.47
N PHE A 27 9.05 -6.49 -3.28
CA PHE A 27 9.70 -7.71 -2.81
C PHE A 27 10.92 -7.41 -1.93
N HIS A 28 11.81 -6.51 -2.34
CA HIS A 28 13.01 -6.19 -1.56
C HIS A 28 12.72 -5.45 -0.26
N ILE A 29 11.66 -4.63 -0.22
CA ILE A 29 11.25 -3.94 1.01
C ILE A 29 10.59 -4.94 1.96
N HIS A 30 9.65 -5.75 1.47
CA HIS A 30 8.94 -6.74 2.27
C HIS A 30 9.92 -7.82 2.78
N ARG A 31 10.53 -8.59 1.88
CA ARG A 31 11.40 -9.71 2.23
C ARG A 31 12.75 -9.27 2.74
N GLY A 32 13.38 -8.32 2.06
CA GLY A 32 14.78 -7.97 2.27
C GLY A 32 15.02 -6.99 3.42
N MET A 33 14.01 -6.18 3.80
CA MET A 33 14.15 -5.19 4.86
C MET A 33 13.26 -5.50 6.07
N LEU A 34 11.96 -5.71 5.87
CA LEU A 34 11.00 -5.82 6.97
C LEU A 34 10.93 -7.23 7.55
N GLU A 35 10.62 -8.24 6.74
CA GLU A 35 10.56 -9.64 7.17
C GLU A 35 11.93 -10.13 7.65
N PHE A 36 13.01 -9.65 7.02
CA PHE A 36 14.38 -10.00 7.41
C PHE A 36 14.69 -9.69 8.89
N VAL A 37 14.12 -8.61 9.42
CA VAL A 37 14.29 -8.22 10.83
C VAL A 37 13.13 -8.66 11.73
N GLY A 38 12.26 -9.55 11.23
CA GLY A 38 11.21 -10.21 12.01
C GLY A 38 9.87 -9.46 12.05
N PHE A 39 9.65 -8.44 11.22
CA PHE A 39 8.31 -7.85 11.12
C PHE A 39 7.34 -8.76 10.38
N GLU A 40 6.11 -8.84 10.87
CA GLU A 40 4.97 -9.24 10.07
C GLU A 40 4.62 -8.10 9.11
N VAL A 41 4.70 -8.37 7.80
CA VAL A 41 4.42 -7.37 6.77
C VAL A 41 2.96 -7.44 6.36
N LEU A 42 2.24 -6.37 6.70
CA LEU A 42 0.84 -6.17 6.33
C LEU A 42 0.69 -5.66 4.89
N ASP A 43 -0.49 -5.89 4.32
CA ASP A 43 -0.84 -5.39 2.98
C ASP A 43 -0.58 -3.88 2.85
N PRO A 44 0.04 -3.43 1.74
CA PRO A 44 0.33 -2.02 1.53
C PRO A 44 -0.93 -1.26 1.10
N VAL A 45 -1.04 0.01 1.49
CA VAL A 45 -1.99 0.94 0.90
C VAL A 45 -1.28 1.77 -0.15
N VAL A 46 -1.78 1.70 -1.38
CA VAL A 46 -1.14 2.33 -2.55
C VAL A 46 -2.10 3.31 -3.19
N THR A 47 -1.70 4.57 -3.27
CA THR A 47 -2.45 5.61 -3.99
C THR A 47 -1.79 5.90 -5.33
N TYR A 48 -2.46 5.52 -6.42
CA TYR A 48 -1.96 5.71 -7.78
C TYR A 48 -2.34 7.09 -8.34
N GLY A 49 -1.36 7.80 -8.89
CA GLY A 49 -1.54 9.07 -9.58
C GLY A 49 -2.21 10.19 -8.77
N PRO A 50 -1.88 10.43 -7.48
CA PRO A 50 -2.61 11.40 -6.66
C PRO A 50 -2.50 12.85 -7.14
N ALA A 51 -1.52 13.16 -8.00
CA ALA A 51 -1.40 14.48 -8.63
C ALA A 51 -2.54 14.78 -9.63
N ARG A 52 -3.26 13.76 -10.09
CA ARG A 52 -4.38 13.87 -11.05
C ARG A 52 -5.75 13.69 -10.41
N MET A 53 -5.80 13.43 -9.10
CA MET A 53 -7.04 13.25 -8.35
C MET A 53 -7.72 14.58 -8.06
N THR A 54 -9.03 14.59 -8.19
CA THR A 54 -9.92 15.57 -7.59
C THR A 54 -9.81 15.54 -6.06
N ASP A 55 -10.30 16.59 -5.40
CA ASP A 55 -10.33 16.62 -3.93
C ASP A 55 -11.17 15.49 -3.34
N GLN A 56 -12.26 15.11 -4.01
CA GLN A 56 -13.10 14.00 -3.58
C GLN A 56 -12.38 12.65 -3.69
N GLU A 57 -11.68 12.39 -4.79
CA GLU A 57 -10.87 11.17 -4.96
C GLU A 57 -9.73 11.12 -3.95
N ARG A 58 -9.09 12.26 -3.67
CA ARG A 58 -8.05 12.38 -2.65
C ARG A 58 -8.61 12.10 -1.25
N ALA A 59 -9.80 12.61 -0.93
CA ALA A 59 -10.47 12.32 0.33
C ALA A 59 -10.78 10.83 0.48
N THR A 60 -11.24 10.16 -0.59
CA THR A 60 -11.44 8.71 -0.61
C THR A 60 -10.13 7.94 -0.39
N ALA A 61 -9.04 8.35 -1.05
CA ALA A 61 -7.73 7.72 -0.85
C ALA A 61 -7.23 7.85 0.61
N LEU A 62 -7.43 9.03 1.23
CA LEU A 62 -7.11 9.24 2.65
C LEU A 62 -8.01 8.41 3.57
N HIS A 63 -9.28 8.21 3.21
CA HIS A 63 -10.19 7.34 3.94
C HIS A 63 -9.69 5.89 3.95
N ALA A 64 -9.24 5.37 2.80
CA ALA A 64 -8.68 4.02 2.71
C ALA A 64 -7.46 3.83 3.64
N VAL A 65 -6.58 4.83 3.75
CA VAL A 65 -5.47 4.81 4.71
C VAL A 65 -5.99 4.74 6.15
N ARG A 66 -6.99 5.57 6.49
CA ARG A 66 -7.60 5.59 7.83
C ARG A 66 -8.23 4.25 8.19
N GLU A 67 -8.97 3.64 7.27
CA GLU A 67 -9.60 2.34 7.47
C GLU A 67 -8.57 1.24 7.69
N SER A 68 -7.51 1.19 6.88
CA SER A 68 -6.44 0.21 7.03
C SER A 68 -5.77 0.31 8.40
N VAL A 69 -5.43 1.52 8.86
CA VAL A 69 -4.88 1.74 10.20
C VAL A 69 -5.86 1.30 11.30
N ALA A 70 -7.15 1.64 11.16
CA ALA A 70 -8.17 1.30 12.15
C ALA A 70 -8.36 -0.22 12.29
N LEU A 71 -8.35 -0.95 11.17
CA LEU A 71 -8.46 -2.41 11.16
C LEU A 71 -7.28 -3.06 11.87
N ILE A 72 -6.05 -2.59 11.63
CA ILE A 72 -4.83 -3.11 12.29
C ILE A 72 -4.90 -2.91 13.80
N VAL A 73 -5.34 -1.73 14.24
CA VAL A 73 -5.49 -1.44 15.68
C VAL A 73 -6.56 -2.32 16.31
N ALA A 74 -7.65 -2.62 15.60
CA ALA A 74 -8.70 -3.50 16.10
C ALA A 74 -8.20 -4.96 16.22
N ASP A 75 -7.50 -5.46 15.21
CA ASP A 75 -6.94 -6.81 15.19
C ASP A 75 -5.88 -7.02 16.28
N SER A 76 -5.03 -6.01 16.51
CA SER A 76 -4.03 -6.01 17.60
C SER A 76 -4.66 -6.06 19.00
N LYS A 77 -5.92 -5.64 19.16
CA LYS A 77 -6.64 -5.71 20.45
C LYS A 77 -7.31 -7.05 20.70
N LEU A 78 -7.52 -7.86 19.66
CA LEU A 78 -8.13 -9.20 19.74
C LEU A 78 -7.09 -10.31 19.97
N SER A 79 -5.81 -9.99 19.79
CA SER A 79 -4.67 -10.90 19.90
C SER A 79 -3.94 -10.84 21.26
N VAL A 80 -4.52 -10.15 22.26
CA VAL A 80 -4.02 -10.05 23.66
C VAL A 80 -4.90 -10.86 24.61
#